data_AF-A0A1X1C0C6-F1
#
_entry.id   AF-A0A1X1C0C6-F1
#
_cell.length_a   1.000
_cell.length_b   1.000
_cell.length_c   1.000
_cell.angle_alpha   90.00
_cell.angle_beta   90.00
_cell.angle_gamma   90.00
#
_symmetry.space_group_name_H-M   'P 1'
#
loop_
_entity.id
_entity.type
_entity.pdbx_description
1 polymer ?
#
loop_
_entity_poly.entity_id
_entity_poly.type
_entity_poly.pdbx_seq_one_letter_code
_entity_poly.pdbx_strand_id
1 'polypeptide(L)'
;MAELTQGRVDIISRENGTLISQTTGGSSQTINLAEPSVVRISGTRAMVTQYERQGDDLVLHMRDGSTVRYQKFFLDDAEGEHSELVLMMALTRRSMRCSRRPQKGQTWLPPQ
;
A
#
# COMPACT_ATOMS: atom_id res chain seq x y z
N MET A 1 -11.36 -3.08 -20.68
CA MET A 1 -10.21 -3.87 -20.20
C MET A 1 -9.90 -3.34 -18.80
N ALA A 2 -10.14 -4.15 -17.75
CA ALA A 2 -10.26 -3.67 -16.37
C ALA A 2 -8.93 -3.14 -15.80
N GLU A 3 -9.01 -1.98 -15.17
CA GLU A 3 -7.91 -1.28 -14.49
C GLU A 3 -7.52 -2.02 -13.19
N LEU A 4 -6.75 -3.11 -13.32
CA LEU A 4 -6.21 -3.88 -12.18
C LEU A 4 -4.97 -3.21 -11.55
N THR A 5 -4.88 -1.88 -11.59
CA THR A 5 -3.86 -1.08 -10.87
C THR A 5 -4.43 -0.41 -9.62
N GLN A 6 -5.75 -0.34 -9.48
CA GLN A 6 -6.38 0.24 -8.31
C GLN A 6 -6.25 -0.75 -7.15
N GLY A 7 -5.26 -0.54 -6.28
CA GLY A 7 -5.20 -1.26 -5.00
C GLY A 7 -6.46 -0.99 -4.18
N ARG A 8 -6.77 -1.94 -3.32
CA ARG A 8 -7.94 -1.89 -2.44
C ARG A 8 -7.51 -1.39 -1.08
N VAL A 9 -8.30 -0.50 -0.50
CA VAL A 9 -8.15 -0.07 0.89
C VAL A 9 -9.41 -0.49 1.63
N ASP A 10 -9.22 -1.32 2.65
CA ASP A 10 -10.26 -1.77 3.56
C ASP A 10 -10.14 -0.98 4.87
N ILE A 11 -11.23 -0.41 5.35
CA ILE A 11 -11.31 0.29 6.64
C ILE A 11 -12.10 -0.61 7.56
N ILE A 12 -11.44 -1.12 8.60
CA ILE A 12 -11.98 -2.13 9.49
C ILE A 12 -12.07 -1.53 10.89
N SER A 13 -13.22 -1.63 11.55
CA SER A 13 -13.39 -1.24 12.96
C SER A 13 -12.43 -2.03 13.83
N ARG A 14 -11.70 -1.36 14.74
CA ARG A 14 -10.90 -2.07 15.75
C ARG A 14 -11.79 -2.73 16.79
N GLU A 15 -12.89 -2.08 17.19
CA GLU A 15 -13.79 -2.58 18.23
C GLU A 15 -14.47 -3.90 17.83
N ASN A 16 -14.95 -4.01 16.59
CA ASN A 16 -15.73 -5.16 16.16
C ASN A 16 -15.06 -6.01 15.06
N GLY A 17 -14.00 -5.52 14.43
CA GLY A 17 -13.37 -6.20 13.28
C GLY A 17 -14.22 -6.19 12.01
N THR A 18 -15.26 -5.36 11.96
CA THR A 18 -16.16 -5.23 10.81
C THR A 18 -15.62 -4.24 9.78
N LEU A 19 -15.84 -4.54 8.51
CA LEU A 19 -15.52 -3.61 7.42
C LEU A 19 -16.48 -2.42 7.49
N ILE A 20 -15.98 -1.26 7.91
CA ILE A 20 -16.74 0.00 7.94
C ILE A 20 -16.88 0.53 6.51
N SER A 21 -15.78 0.52 5.76
CA SER A 21 -15.77 1.07 4.41
C SER A 21 -14.68 0.44 3.56
N GLN A 22 -14.89 0.45 2.26
CA GLN A 22 -13.92 -0.05 1.28
C GLN A 22 -13.78 0.99 0.18
N THR A 23 -12.54 1.39 -0.05
CA THR A 23 -12.21 2.28 -1.14
C THR A 23 -11.23 1.64 -2.11
N THR A 24 -11.50 1.88 -3.38
CA THR A 24 -10.62 1.49 -4.47
C THR A 24 -9.82 2.74 -4.84
N GLY A 25 -8.49 2.62 -4.88
CA GLY A 25 -7.63 3.76 -5.26
C GLY A 25 -8.07 4.38 -6.59
N GLY A 26 -7.90 5.68 -6.78
CA GLY A 26 -8.35 6.38 -8.01
C GLY A 26 -9.39 7.47 -7.78
N SER A 27 -9.85 7.68 -6.54
CA SER A 27 -10.77 8.77 -6.23
C SER A 27 -10.43 9.42 -4.89
N SER A 28 -10.46 10.75 -4.87
CA SER A 28 -10.24 11.53 -3.64
C SER A 28 -11.47 11.47 -2.76
N GLN A 29 -11.30 11.04 -1.51
CA GLN A 29 -12.41 10.90 -0.58
C GLN A 29 -11.99 11.24 0.85
N THR A 30 -12.94 11.72 1.63
CA THR A 30 -12.77 11.95 3.06
C THR A 30 -13.60 10.93 3.83
N ILE A 31 -12.93 10.13 4.65
CA ILE A 31 -13.52 9.17 5.56
C ILE A 31 -13.44 9.73 6.97
N ASN A 32 -14.55 9.72 7.69
CA ASN A 32 -14.57 10.07 9.10
C ASN A 32 -14.44 8.80 9.95
N LEU A 33 -13.35 8.66 10.71
CA LEU A 33 -13.20 7.58 11.67
C LEU A 33 -13.84 8.04 12.97
N ALA A 34 -15.07 7.62 13.21
CA ALA A 34 -15.77 7.92 14.46
C ALA A 34 -15.22 7.09 15.65
N GLU A 35 -14.52 6.00 15.33
CA GLU A 35 -13.99 4.99 16.24
C GLU A 35 -12.60 4.53 15.76
N PRO A 36 -11.75 3.97 16.65
CA PRO A 36 -10.45 3.43 16.30
C PRO A 36 -10.58 2.39 15.18
N SER A 37 -9.86 2.58 14.08
CA SER A 37 -10.01 1.74 12.89
C SER A 37 -8.67 1.31 12.30
N VAL A 38 -8.65 0.12 11.70
CA VAL A 38 -7.51 -0.42 10.95
C VAL A 38 -7.72 -0.16 9.46
N VAL A 39 -6.89 0.71 8.89
CA VAL A 39 -6.84 1.00 7.46
C VAL A 39 -5.85 0.04 6.81
N ARG A 40 -6.38 -0.99 6.14
CA ARG A 40 -5.57 -2.02 5.46
C ARG A 40 -5.50 -1.76 3.97
N ILE A 41 -4.30 -1.60 3.45
CA ILE A 41 -4.05 -1.36 2.03
C ILE A 41 -3.51 -2.64 1.40
N SER A 42 -4.29 -3.19 0.46
CA SER A 42 -4.01 -4.40 -0.30
C SER A 42 -3.70 -4.02 -1.75
N GLY A 43 -2.42 -4.06 -2.14
CA GLY A 43 -2.02 -3.71 -3.50
C GLY A 43 -0.51 -3.71 -3.71
N THR A 44 -0.07 -3.09 -4.81
CA THR A 44 1.36 -2.93 -5.12
C THR A 44 1.93 -1.77 -4.29
N ARG A 45 3.17 -1.87 -3.78
CA ARG A 45 3.84 -0.76 -3.05
C ARG A 45 3.79 0.57 -3.81
N ALA A 46 3.80 0.52 -5.14
CA ALA A 46 3.71 1.69 -5.99
C ALA A 46 2.35 2.41 -5.92
N MET A 47 1.35 1.92 -5.17
CA MET A 47 0.01 2.50 -5.10
C MET A 47 -0.06 3.72 -4.17
N VAL A 48 0.66 3.70 -3.05
CA VAL A 48 0.77 4.83 -2.12
C VAL A 48 2.06 5.56 -2.42
N THR A 49 1.94 6.82 -2.81
CA THR A 49 3.08 7.71 -3.06
C THR A 49 3.62 8.26 -1.75
N GLN A 50 2.71 8.73 -0.89
CA GLN A 50 3.06 9.43 0.33
C GLN A 50 1.95 9.32 1.37
N TYR A 51 2.34 9.41 2.63
CA TYR A 51 1.45 9.60 3.77
C TYR A 51 1.79 10.94 4.41
N GLU A 52 0.76 11.69 4.79
CA GLU A 52 0.88 12.98 5.46
C GLU A 52 -0.06 13.00 6.67
N ARG A 53 0.43 13.51 7.80
CA ARG A 53 -0.39 13.76 8.98
C ARG A 53 -0.75 15.24 9.01
N GLN A 54 -2.04 15.55 9.00
CA GLN A 54 -2.55 16.91 9.16
C GLN A 54 -3.33 17.01 10.47
N GLY A 55 -2.68 17.48 11.53
CA GLY A 55 -3.26 17.51 12.88
C GLY A 55 -3.55 16.10 13.37
N ASP A 56 -4.84 15.75 13.47
CA ASP A 56 -5.33 14.43 13.88
C ASP A 56 -5.79 13.57 12.69
N ASP A 57 -5.71 14.13 11.48
CA ASP A 57 -6.14 13.50 10.25
C ASP A 57 -4.95 12.89 9.51
N LEU A 58 -5.18 11.76 8.85
CA LEU A 58 -4.21 11.10 7.98
C LEU A 58 -4.61 11.30 6.51
N VAL A 59 -3.71 11.85 5.72
CA VAL A 59 -3.88 12.05 4.28
C VAL A 59 -2.95 11.11 3.54
N LEU A 60 -3.54 10.22 2.73
CA LEU A 60 -2.80 9.35 1.82
C LEU A 60 -2.82 9.91 0.42
N HIS A 61 -1.63 10.09 -0.16
CA HIS A 61 -1.47 10.42 -1.56
C HIS A 61 -1.24 9.15 -2.35
N MET A 62 -2.17 8.86 -3.25
CA MET A 62 -2.10 7.71 -4.13
C MET A 62 -1.25 8.03 -5.35
N ARG A 63 -0.76 7.00 -6.05
CA ARG A 63 0.06 7.14 -7.26
C ARG A 63 -0.65 7.73 -8.46
N ASP A 64 -1.98 7.66 -8.41
CA ASP A 64 -2.88 8.19 -9.42
C ASP A 64 -3.05 9.70 -9.26
N GLY A 65 -2.65 10.26 -8.12
CA GLY A 65 -2.85 11.67 -7.76
C GLY A 65 -4.10 11.90 -6.92
N SER A 66 -4.97 10.90 -6.79
CA SER A 66 -6.08 10.94 -5.84
C SER A 66 -5.59 10.88 -4.39
N THR A 67 -6.33 11.54 -3.50
CA THR A 67 -5.97 11.69 -2.09
C THR A 67 -7.07 11.18 -1.17
N VAL A 68 -6.73 10.27 -0.27
CA VAL A 68 -7.68 9.73 0.70
C VAL A 68 -7.39 10.32 2.07
N ARG A 69 -8.35 11.06 2.62
CA ARG A 69 -8.24 11.67 3.94
C ARG A 69 -9.03 10.87 4.97
N TYR A 70 -8.39 10.43 6.03
CA TYR A 70 -8.97 9.78 7.18
C TYR A 70 -8.97 10.77 8.34
N GLN A 71 -10.15 11.24 8.71
CA GLN A 71 -10.29 12.18 9.81
C GLN A 71 -10.22 11.44 11.14
N LYS A 72 -9.65 12.07 12.17
CA LYS A 72 -9.51 11.49 13.52
C LYS A 72 -8.70 10.18 13.56
N PHE A 73 -7.77 10.01 12.63
CA PHE A 73 -6.94 8.81 12.58
C PHE A 73 -5.98 8.72 13.77
N PHE A 74 -5.41 9.85 14.17
CA PHE A 74 -4.47 9.93 15.30
C PHE A 74 -5.15 10.32 16.62
N LEU A 75 -6.48 10.30 16.67
CA LEU A 75 -7.22 10.56 17.90
C LEU A 75 -7.14 9.31 18.78
N ASP A 76 -6.66 9.51 20.00
CA ASP A 76 -6.75 8.53 21.08
C ASP A 76 -8.19 8.44 21.58
N ASP A 77 -8.69 7.21 21.68
CA ASP A 77 -9.94 6.94 22.39
C ASP A 77 -9.70 6.90 23.91
N ALA A 78 -10.75 6.73 24.71
CA ALA A 78 -10.67 6.76 26.16
C ALA A 78 -9.68 5.71 26.75
N GLU A 79 -9.36 4.67 25.98
CA GLU A 79 -8.42 3.61 26.31
C GLU A 79 -6.99 3.87 25.78
N GLY A 80 -6.75 4.99 25.10
CA GLY A 80 -5.49 5.30 24.43
C GLY A 80 -5.31 4.59 23.07
N GLU A 81 -6.36 3.93 22.58
CA GLU A 81 -6.35 3.23 21.31
C GLU A 81 -6.45 4.23 20.16
N HIS A 82 -5.70 3.98 19.08
CA HIS A 82 -5.67 4.82 17.89
C HIS A 82 -5.82 3.99 16.62
N SER A 83 -6.04 4.67 15.49
CA SER A 83 -6.17 4.00 14.20
C SER A 83 -4.80 3.50 13.70
N GLU A 84 -4.79 2.32 13.09
CA GLU A 84 -3.57 1.69 12.55
C GLU A 84 -3.62 1.64 11.02
N LEU A 85 -2.47 1.89 10.38
CA LEU A 85 -2.32 1.77 8.93
C LEU A 85 -1.48 0.53 8.61
N VAL A 86 -2.10 -0.46 7.99
CA VAL A 86 -1.46 -1.73 7.62
C VAL A 86 -1.22 -1.76 6.11
N LEU A 87 0.05 -1.70 5.71
CA LEU A 87 0.47 -1.83 4.32
C LEU A 87 0.87 -3.27 4.05
N MET A 88 -0.03 -4.07 3.46
CA MET A 88 0.28 -5.45 3.08
C MET A 88 0.97 -5.46 1.71
N MET A 89 2.23 -5.02 1.69
CA MET A 89 3.08 -5.12 0.51
C MET A 89 3.78 -6.48 0.49
N ALA A 90 3.67 -7.21 -0.61
CA ALA A 90 4.59 -8.31 -0.87
C ALA A 90 6.00 -7.70 -1.01
N LEU A 91 6.86 -7.89 -0.01
CA LEU A 91 8.29 -7.66 -0.15
C LEU A 91 8.81 -8.58 -1.26
N THR A 92 8.73 -8.14 -2.51
CA THR A 92 9.63 -8.62 -3.54
C THR A 92 11.00 -8.15 -3.12
N ARG A 93 11.72 -9.02 -2.39
CA ARG A 93 13.18 -9.00 -2.30
C ARG A 93 13.69 -9.01 -3.73
N ARG A 94 13.83 -7.83 -4.30
CA ARG A 94 14.44 -7.62 -5.61
C ARG A 94 15.94 -7.82 -5.38
N SER A 95 16.33 -9.08 -5.30
CA SER A 95 17.70 -9.54 -5.46
C SER A 95 18.10 -9.23 -6.91
N MET A 96 18.44 -7.96 -7.15
CA MET A 96 19.30 -7.51 -8.23
C MET A 96 20.67 -7.33 -7.58
N ARG A 97 21.81 -7.80 -8.08
CA ARG A 97 22.18 -8.47 -9.33
C ARG A 97 23.70 -8.74 -9.19
N CYS A 98 24.19 -9.90 -9.59
CA CYS A 98 25.51 -10.02 -10.23
C CYS A 98 25.43 -11.21 -11.20
N SER A 99 24.99 -11.00 -12.43
CA SER A 99 25.91 -10.72 -13.54
C SER A 99 27.01 -11.77 -13.69
N ARG A 100 26.72 -12.88 -14.37
CA ARG A 100 27.65 -13.47 -15.35
C ARG A 100 26.86 -14.09 -16.49
N ARG A 101 26.88 -13.37 -17.61
CA ARG A 101 26.39 -13.82 -18.91
C ARG A 101 27.07 -15.15 -19.28
N PRO A 102 26.37 -16.04 -20.01
CA PRO A 102 27.00 -17.05 -20.84
C PRO A 102 27.37 -16.37 -22.17
N GLN A 103 28.65 -16.35 -22.55
CA GLN A 103 29.03 -15.95 -23.90
C GLN A 103 30.08 -16.91 -24.48
N LYS A 104 29.55 -17.75 -25.37
CA LYS A 104 30.15 -18.38 -26.55
C LYS A 104 31.66 -18.26 -26.74
N GLY A 105 32.30 -19.40 -26.99
CA GLY A 105 33.59 -19.44 -27.67
C GLY A 105 34.34 -20.76 -27.58
N GLN A 106 33.69 -21.91 -27.82
CA GLN A 106 34.44 -23.17 -28.01
C GLN A 106 33.94 -23.83 -29.28
N THR A 107 34.63 -23.53 -30.38
CA THR A 107 34.38 -24.13 -31.68
C THR A 107 35.65 -23.96 -32.53
N TRP A 108 36.16 -25.13 -32.95
CA TRP A 108 37.24 -25.46 -33.89
C TRP A 108 38.69 -25.53 -33.39
N LEU A 109 39.18 -26.76 -33.23
CA LEU A 109 40.49 -27.20 -33.76
C LEU A 109 40.29 -28.57 -34.46
N PRO A 110 40.70 -28.72 -35.74
CA PRO A 110 40.54 -29.93 -36.56
C PRO A 110 41.59 -31.01 -36.25
N PRO A 111 41.43 -32.25 -36.76
CA PRO A 111 42.16 -33.43 -36.29
C PRO A 111 43.59 -33.52 -36.83
N GLN A 112 44.48 -34.04 -35.98
CA GLN A 112 45.69 -34.77 -36.37
C GLN A 112 45.73 -36.08 -35.59
#